data_AF-A0A6V7KWP1-F1
#
_entry.id   AF-A0A6V7KWP1-F1
#
_cell.length_a   1.000
_cell.length_b   1.000
_cell.length_c   1.000
_cell.angle_alpha   90.00
_cell.angle_beta   90.00
_cell.angle_gamma   90.00
#
_symmetry.space_group_name_H-M   'P 1'
#
loop_
_entity.id
_entity.type
_entity.pdbx_description
1 polymer ?
#
loop_
_entity_poly.entity_id
_entity_poly.type
_entity_poly.pdbx_seq_one_letter_code
_entity_poly.pdbx_strand_id
1 'polypeptide(L)' 'EVWRTHRRMIMPTFNIKILQTFVKNFHEQSEVFAEQLRVHEGKGEFELYDYVSRCTLDVIG' A
#
# COMPACT_ATOMS: atom_id res chain seq x y z
N GLU A 1 2.04 -5.68 -29.60
CA GLU A 1 3.26 -4.86 -29.42
C GLU A 1 3.33 -4.02 -28.14
N VAL A 2 2.49 -2.98 -27.96
CA VAL A 2 2.65 -1.96 -26.89
C VAL A 2 2.74 -2.55 -25.48
N TRP A 3 1.82 -3.45 -25.11
CA TRP A 3 1.83 -4.12 -23.80
C TRP A 3 3.15 -4.86 -23.52
N ARG A 4 3.70 -5.57 -24.51
CA ARG A 4 4.93 -6.35 -24.36
C ARG A 4 6.12 -5.44 -24.11
N THR A 5 6.18 -4.33 -24.86
CA THR A 5 7.24 -3.33 -24.72
C THR A 5 7.18 -2.63 -23.36
N HIS A 6 5.99 -2.18 -22.94
CA HIS A 6 5.80 -1.56 -21.61
C HIS A 6 6.17 -2.51 -20.49
N ARG A 7 5.67 -3.75 -20.50
CA ARG A 7 5.98 -4.74 -19.47
C ARG A 7 7.48 -5.00 -19.38
N ARG A 8 8.17 -5.13 -20.52
CA ARG A 8 9.63 -5.33 -20.53
C ARG A 8 10.40 -4.17 -19.88
N MET A 9 9.94 -2.93 -20.06
CA MET A 9 10.58 -1.75 -19.47
C MET A 9 10.27 -1.60 -17.98
N ILE A 10 9.06 -1.99 -17.56
CA ILE A 10 8.57 -1.81 -16.18
C ILE A 10 9.00 -2.97 -15.26
N MET A 11 9.08 -4.21 -15.75
CA MET A 11 9.43 -5.37 -14.91
C MET A 11 10.70 -5.20 -14.05
N PRO A 12 11.78 -4.55 -14.52
CA PRO A 12 12.95 -4.28 -13.69
C PRO A 12 12.63 -3.44 -12.44
N THR A 13 11.64 -2.55 -12.46
CA THR A 13 11.26 -1.73 -11.28
C THR A 13 10.45 -2.50 -10.24
N PHE A 14 9.93 -3.68 -10.59
CA PHE A 14 9.16 -4.55 -9.70
C PHE A 14 9.98 -5.76 -9.21
N ASN A 15 11.31 -5.68 -9.28
CA ASN A 15 12.16 -6.70 -8.69
C ASN A 15 12.25 -6.53 -7.17
N ILE A 16 12.52 -7.63 -6.44
CA ILE A 16 12.50 -7.67 -4.98
C ILE A 16 13.43 -6.63 -4.33
N LYS A 17 14.61 -6.34 -4.91
CA LYS A 17 15.54 -5.36 -4.33
C LYS A 17 14.96 -3.95 -4.32
N ILE A 18 14.16 -3.61 -5.32
CA ILE A 18 13.46 -2.32 -5.37
C ILE A 18 12.26 -2.36 -4.44
N LEU A 19 11.51 -3.46 -4.37
CA LEU A 19 10.42 -3.59 -3.38
C LEU A 19 10.92 -3.40 -1.94
N GLN A 20 12.13 -3.87 -1.62
CA GLN A 20 12.76 -3.66 -0.32
C GLN A 20 12.99 -2.18 0.02
N THR A 21 13.18 -1.30 -0.97
CA THR A 21 13.34 0.14 -0.69
C THR A 21 12.04 0.80 -0.25
N PHE A 22 10.89 0.20 -0.56
CA PHE A 22 9.57 0.71 -0.16
C PHE A 22 9.10 0.19 1.21
N VAL A 23 9.79 -0.80 1.80
CA VAL A 23 9.40 -1.38 3.10
C VAL A 23 9.29 -0.32 4.20
N LYS A 24 10.16 0.70 4.17
CA LYS A 24 10.06 1.83 5.12
C LYS A 24 8.74 2.58 4.99
N ASN A 25 8.32 2.90 3.76
CA ASN A 25 7.04 3.57 3.50
C ASN A 25 5.87 2.66 3.94
N PHE A 26 5.91 1.37 3.57
CA PHE A 26 4.88 0.41 3.98
C PHE A 26 4.72 0.33 5.50
N HIS A 27 5.84 0.33 6.24
CA HIS A 27 5.82 0.33 7.69
C HIS A 27 5.20 1.63 8.25
N GLU A 28 5.64 2.79 7.77
CA GLU A 28 5.10 4.09 8.20
C GLU A 28 3.58 4.18 7.97
N GLN A 29 3.09 3.80 6.78
CA GLN A 29 1.65 3.81 6.50
C GLN A 29 0.89 2.75 7.28
N SER A 30 1.51 1.60 7.60
CA SER A 30 0.86 0.58 8.43
C SER A 30 0.60 1.06 9.86
N GLU A 31 1.52 1.85 10.43
CA GLU A 31 1.33 2.47 11.75
C GLU A 31 0.22 3.53 11.70
N VAL A 32 0.19 4.38 10.67
CA VAL A 32 -0.88 5.38 10.46
C VAL A 32 -2.24 4.70 10.32
N PHE A 33 -2.32 3.65 9.50
CA PHE A 33 -3.53 2.86 9.30
C PHE A 33 -3.99 2.22 10.62
N ALA A 34 -3.08 1.63 11.40
CA ALA A 34 -3.41 1.07 12.71
C ALA A 34 -3.99 2.12 13.65
N GLU A 35 -3.39 3.31 13.71
CA GLU A 35 -3.88 4.42 14.53
C GLU A 35 -5.29 4.88 14.09
N GLN A 36 -5.53 4.97 12.79
CA GLN A 36 -6.85 5.31 12.25
C GLN A 36 -7.93 4.29 12.64
N LEU A 37 -7.59 3.01 12.78
CA LEU A 37 -8.52 1.97 13.17
C LEU A 37 -8.80 1.92 14.68
N ARG A 38 -7.94 2.51 15.53
CA ARG A 38 -8.15 2.52 17.00
C ARG A 38 -9.46 3.18 17.40
N VAL A 39 -9.97 4.11 16.60
CA VAL A 39 -11.27 4.74 16.88
C VAL A 39 -12.44 3.76 16.86
N HIS A 40 -12.29 2.57 16.27
CA HIS A 40 -13.31 1.52 16.20
C HIS A 40 -13.12 0.41 17.23
N GLU A 41 -12.08 0.49 18.06
CA GLU A 41 -11.81 -0.51 19.10
C GLU A 41 -13.01 -0.62 20.06
N GLY A 42 -13.53 -1.85 20.23
CA GLY A 42 -14.68 -2.13 21.09
C GLY A 42 -16.03 -1.63 20.58
N LYS A 43 -16.12 -1.06 19.36
CA LYS A 43 -17.36 -0.49 18.80
C LYS A 43 -18.16 -1.46 17.91
N GLY A 44 -17.68 -2.69 17.73
CA GLY A 44 -18.33 -3.71 16.90
C GLY A 44 -17.87 -3.64 15.44
N GLU A 45 -18.74 -4.05 14.52
CA GLU A 45 -18.45 -4.06 13.09
C GLU A 45 -18.44 -2.66 12.49
N PHE A 46 -17.53 -2.41 11.54
CA PHE A 46 -17.41 -1.14 10.83
C PHE A 46 -16.95 -1.36 9.38
N GLU A 47 -17.13 -0.33 8.55
CA GLU A 47 -16.71 -0.32 7.14
C GLU A 47 -15.20 -0.07 7.04
N LEU A 48 -14.47 -0.98 6.36
CA LEU A 48 -13.00 -0.95 6.28
C LEU A 48 -12.47 -0.43 4.93
N TYR A 49 -13.25 -0.50 3.86
CA TYR A 49 -12.85 -0.19 2.50
C TYR A 49 -12.24 1.21 2.38
N ASP A 50 -12.86 2.22 3.00
CA ASP A 50 -12.36 3.59 2.92
C ASP A 50 -10.97 3.73 3.55
N TYR A 51 -10.70 3.04 4.65
CA TYR A 51 -9.39 3.05 5.31
C TYR A 51 -8.33 2.34 4.46
N VAL A 52 -8.67 1.18 3.89
CA VAL A 52 -7.74 0.41 3.05
C VAL A 52 -7.45 1.13 1.74
N SER A 53 -8.46 1.75 1.12
CA SER A 53 -8.27 2.53 -0.11
C SER A 53 -7.35 3.72 0.13
N ARG A 54 -7.48 4.43 1.26
CA ARG A 54 -6.59 5.54 1.64
C ARG A 54 -5.17 5.05 1.90
N CYS A 55 -5.00 4.04 2.76
CA CYS A 55 -3.71 3.43 3.04
C CYS A 55 -3.00 2.97 1.76
N THR A 56 -3.73 2.39 0.81
CA THR A 56 -3.16 1.97 -0.49
C THR A 56 -2.64 3.15 -1.32
N LEU A 57 -3.38 4.27 -1.34
CA LEU A 57 -2.94 5.49 -2.02
C LEU A 57 -1.69 6.08 -1.35
N ASP A 58 -1.65 6.11 -0.03
CA ASP A 58 -0.52 6.63 0.75
C ASP A 58 0.73 5.74 0.62
N VAL A 59 0.54 4.43 0.43
CA VAL A 59 1.61 3.46 0.18
C VAL A 59 2.22 3.59 -1.22
N ILE A 60 1.42 3.99 -2.21
CA ILE A 60 1.86 4.15 -3.60
C ILE A 60 2.46 5.55 -3.86
N GLY A 61 1.98 6.57 -3.15
CA GLY A 61 2.45 7.96 -3.21
C GLY A 61 3.85 8.17 -2.66
#